data_AF-A0A970HH11-F1
#
_entry.id   AF-A0A970HH11-F1
#
_cell.length_a   1.000
_cell.length_b   1.000
_cell.length_c   1.000
_cell.angle_alpha   90.00
_cell.angle_beta   90.00
_cell.angle_gamma   90.00
#
_symmetry.space_group_name_H-M   'P 1'
#
loop_
_entity.id
_entity.type
_entity.pdbx_description
1 polymer ?
#
loop_
_entity_poly.entity_id
_entity_poly.type
_entity_poly.pdbx_seq_one_letter_code
_entity_poly.pdbx_strand_id
1 'polypeptide(L)'
;IGSGSAKWALMAPIFVPMFALLGYHPAWTQFLYRMGDSSTNIISPLFTYFPIILAYMNEYDEEAGVGTLLSLMIPYSLVILLAWVLLGFIWFFIGLPLGPGGQIFL
;
A
#
# COMPACT_ATOMS: atom_id res chain seq x y z
N ILE A 1 -5.72 10.53 4.61
CA ILE A 1 -4.97 10.17 5.85
C ILE A 1 -3.66 9.53 5.42
N GLY A 2 -2.51 10.13 5.73
CA GLY A 2 -1.18 9.60 5.35
C GLY A 2 -0.68 8.45 6.25
N SER A 3 -1.20 8.33 7.48
CA SER A 3 -0.81 7.28 8.41
C SER A 3 -1.50 5.94 8.09
N GLY A 4 -0.69 4.89 7.87
CA GLY A 4 -1.18 3.53 7.69
C GLY A 4 -1.91 3.01 8.93
N SER A 5 -1.34 3.17 10.11
CA SER A 5 -1.98 2.69 11.35
C SER A 5 -3.34 3.32 11.61
N ALA A 6 -3.51 4.62 11.27
CA ALA A 6 -4.80 5.30 11.41
C ALA A 6 -5.85 4.78 10.39
N LYS A 7 -5.44 4.56 9.14
CA LYS A 7 -6.31 3.95 8.11
C LYS A 7 -6.72 2.53 8.52
N TRP A 8 -5.76 1.72 8.98
CA TRP A 8 -6.02 0.34 9.41
C TRP A 8 -6.95 0.27 10.63
N ALA A 9 -6.78 1.15 11.62
CA ALA A 9 -7.64 1.19 12.80
C ALA A 9 -9.12 1.41 12.46
N LEU A 10 -9.40 2.16 11.38
CA LEU A 10 -10.77 2.39 10.89
C LEU A 10 -11.28 1.22 10.02
N MET A 11 -10.43 0.67 9.17
CA MET A 11 -10.83 -0.36 8.19
C MET A 11 -10.90 -1.76 8.81
N ALA A 12 -9.98 -2.12 9.70
CA ALA A 12 -9.84 -3.47 10.23
C ALA A 12 -11.12 -4.00 10.90
N PRO A 13 -11.82 -3.23 11.77
CA PRO A 13 -13.04 -3.71 12.42
C PRO A 13 -14.19 -4.02 11.46
N ILE A 14 -14.13 -3.48 10.23
CA ILE A 14 -15.17 -3.66 9.19
C ILE A 14 -14.76 -4.81 8.26
N PHE A 15 -13.57 -4.72 7.67
CA PHE A 15 -13.14 -5.63 6.62
C PHE A 15 -12.65 -6.98 7.14
N VAL A 16 -11.98 -7.03 8.30
CA VAL A 16 -11.47 -8.30 8.84
C VAL A 16 -12.61 -9.28 9.15
N PRO A 17 -13.68 -8.90 9.87
CA PRO A 17 -14.81 -9.80 10.08
C PRO A 17 -15.52 -10.17 8.78
N MET A 18 -15.70 -9.21 7.87
CA MET A 18 -16.38 -9.45 6.60
C MET A 18 -15.65 -10.50 5.75
N PHE A 19 -14.33 -10.42 5.63
CA PHE A 19 -13.55 -11.42 4.90
C PHE A 19 -13.42 -12.75 5.66
N ALA A 20 -13.44 -12.73 7.00
CA ALA A 20 -13.49 -13.96 7.79
C ALA A 20 -14.78 -14.75 7.53
N LEU A 21 -15.93 -14.08 7.33
CA LEU A 21 -17.18 -14.74 6.91
C LEU A 21 -17.09 -15.42 5.53
N LEU A 22 -16.18 -14.95 4.68
CA LEU A 22 -15.88 -15.56 3.37
C LEU A 22 -14.82 -16.66 3.45
N GLY A 23 -14.38 -17.04 4.65
CA GLY A 23 -13.38 -18.09 4.88
C GLY A 23 -11.93 -17.61 4.81
N TYR A 24 -11.66 -16.31 4.79
CA TYR A 24 -10.29 -15.79 4.76
C TYR A 24 -9.74 -15.51 6.16
N HIS A 25 -8.50 -15.92 6.39
CA HIS A 25 -7.80 -15.62 7.63
C HIS A 25 -7.51 -14.10 7.73
N PRO A 26 -7.56 -13.49 8.93
CA PRO A 26 -7.29 -12.06 9.11
C PRO A 26 -5.96 -11.57 8.55
N ALA A 27 -4.94 -12.43 8.56
CA ALA A 27 -3.62 -12.14 7.97
C ALA A 27 -3.71 -11.82 6.48
N TRP A 28 -4.58 -12.50 5.72
CA TRP A 28 -4.80 -12.22 4.30
C TRP A 28 -5.38 -10.83 4.09
N THR A 29 -6.39 -10.46 4.88
CA THR A 29 -7.00 -9.13 4.81
C THR A 29 -5.99 -8.02 5.15
N GLN A 30 -5.16 -8.25 6.17
CA GLN A 30 -4.10 -7.31 6.54
C GLN A 30 -3.03 -7.18 5.44
N PHE A 31 -2.66 -8.29 4.80
CA PHE A 31 -1.72 -8.29 3.67
C PHE A 31 -2.26 -7.44 2.51
N LEU A 32 -3.51 -7.66 2.09
CA LEU A 32 -4.16 -6.87 1.05
C LEU A 32 -4.17 -5.36 1.37
N TYR A 33 -4.48 -5.01 2.62
CA TYR A 33 -4.44 -3.62 3.07
C TYR A 33 -3.03 -3.01 2.94
N ARG A 34 -1.98 -3.71 3.37
CA ARG A 34 -0.59 -3.21 3.32
C ARG A 34 -0.10 -3.00 1.88
N MET A 35 -0.52 -3.85 0.94
CA MET A 35 -0.22 -3.68 -0.48
C MET A 35 -0.82 -2.37 -1.02
N GLY A 36 -2.09 -2.11 -0.76
CA GLY A 36 -2.76 -0.90 -1.22
C GLY A 36 -2.24 0.37 -0.55
N ASP A 37 -1.99 0.31 0.76
CA ASP A 37 -1.48 1.43 1.55
C ASP A 37 -0.12 1.92 1.04
N SER A 38 0.81 0.99 0.82
CA SER A 38 2.18 1.31 0.40
C SER A 38 2.25 1.85 -1.03
N SER A 39 1.48 1.27 -1.95
CA SER A 39 1.58 1.57 -3.38
C SER A 39 1.22 3.02 -3.72
N THR A 40 0.33 3.66 -2.94
CA THR A 40 -0.21 5.00 -3.24
C THR A 40 0.41 6.13 -2.40
N ASN A 41 1.22 5.81 -1.38
CA ASN A 41 1.80 6.83 -0.50
C ASN A 41 2.70 7.82 -1.26
N ILE A 42 3.45 7.36 -2.27
CA ILE A 42 4.40 8.19 -3.03
C ILE A 42 3.74 9.21 -3.96
N ILE A 43 2.47 9.04 -4.30
CA ILE A 43 1.69 9.97 -5.14
C ILE A 43 0.74 10.85 -4.30
N SER A 44 0.84 10.78 -2.97
CA SER A 44 0.02 11.57 -2.07
C SER A 44 0.77 12.83 -1.62
N PRO A 45 0.29 14.05 -1.95
CA PRO A 45 0.86 15.28 -1.40
C PRO A 45 0.63 15.41 0.11
N LEU A 46 -0.27 14.59 0.68
CA LEU A 46 -0.55 14.52 2.12
C LEU A 46 0.37 13.53 2.85
N PHE A 47 1.33 12.91 2.15
CA PHE A 47 2.31 12.05 2.76
C PHE A 47 3.28 12.88 3.62
N THR A 48 3.58 12.40 4.83
CA THR A 48 4.33 13.18 5.84
C THR A 48 5.71 13.64 5.37
N TYR A 49 6.37 12.85 4.53
CA TYR A 49 7.70 13.18 4.00
C TYR A 49 7.67 13.96 2.67
N PHE A 50 6.48 14.23 2.12
CA PHE A 50 6.33 14.88 0.81
C PHE A 50 7.08 16.23 0.73
N PRO A 51 6.98 17.16 1.71
CA PRO A 51 7.71 18.42 1.65
C PRO A 51 9.23 18.24 1.66
N ILE A 52 9.74 17.24 2.37
CA ILE A 52 11.18 16.94 2.46
C ILE A 52 11.68 16.41 1.12
N ILE A 53 10.93 15.49 0.50
CA ILE A 53 11.27 14.95 -0.83
C ILE A 53 11.26 16.06 -1.88
N LEU A 54 10.26 16.94 -1.84
CA LEU A 54 10.18 18.07 -2.76
C LEU A 54 11.35 19.06 -2.56
N ALA A 55 11.73 19.35 -1.31
CA ALA A 55 12.89 20.20 -1.03
C ALA A 55 14.19 19.59 -1.57
N TYR A 56 14.39 18.27 -1.42
CA TYR A 56 15.54 17.59 -2.02
C TYR A 56 15.50 17.61 -3.54
N MET A 57 14.34 17.44 -4.17
CA MET A 57 14.23 17.54 -5.63
C MET A 57 14.56 18.96 -6.11
N ASN A 58 14.09 19.97 -5.40
CA ASN A 58 14.32 21.37 -5.73
C ASN A 58 15.81 21.76 -5.62
N GLU A 59 16.58 21.09 -4.78
CA GLU A 59 18.05 21.26 -4.69
C GLU A 59 18.77 20.91 -6.00
N TYR A 60 18.21 20.00 -6.82
CA TYR A 60 18.78 19.60 -8.11
C TYR A 60 18.06 20.22 -9.31
N ASP A 61 16.80 20.60 -9.16
CA ASP A 61 15.96 21.21 -10.20
C ASP A 61 15.05 22.29 -9.57
N GLU A 62 15.47 23.55 -9.66
CA GLU A 62 14.78 24.68 -9.05
C GLU A 62 13.36 24.91 -9.60
N GLU A 63 13.08 24.44 -10.83
CA GLU A 63 11.75 24.52 -11.46
C GLU A 63 10.82 23.37 -11.03
N ALA A 64 11.36 22.34 -10.37
CA ALA A 64 10.58 21.19 -9.93
C ALA A 64 9.59 21.56 -8.83
N GLY A 65 8.31 21.37 -9.13
CA GLY A 65 7.21 21.58 -8.21
C GLY A 65 6.47 20.29 -7.84
N VAL A 66 5.37 20.46 -7.11
CA VAL A 66 4.45 19.37 -6.71
C VAL A 66 4.02 18.54 -7.93
N GLY A 67 3.66 19.19 -9.03
CA GLY A 67 3.22 18.51 -10.25
C GLY A 67 4.34 17.68 -10.90
N THR A 68 5.57 18.18 -10.92
CA THR A 68 6.75 17.48 -11.45
C THR A 68 7.02 16.21 -10.65
N LEU A 69 7.06 16.32 -9.32
CA LEU A 69 7.27 15.17 -8.44
C LEU A 69 6.15 14.13 -8.57
N LEU A 70 4.87 14.55 -8.55
CA LEU A 70 3.75 13.62 -8.68
C LEU A 70 3.74 12.92 -10.04
N SER A 71 3.96 13.67 -11.12
CA SER A 71 4.02 13.10 -12.48
C SER A 71 5.15 12.09 -12.62
N LEU A 72 6.30 12.37 -12.00
CA LEU A 72 7.42 11.44 -11.94
C LEU A 72 7.09 10.18 -11.12
N MET A 73 6.35 10.29 -10.01
CA MET A 73 6.05 9.17 -9.12
C MET A 73 4.87 8.29 -9.58
N ILE A 74 3.97 8.79 -10.43
CA ILE A 74 2.81 8.02 -10.93
C ILE A 74 3.23 6.70 -11.61
N PRO A 75 4.18 6.68 -12.56
CA PRO A 75 4.64 5.43 -13.17
C PRO A 75 5.19 4.43 -12.15
N TYR A 76 5.95 4.89 -11.14
CA TYR A 76 6.47 4.04 -10.08
C TYR A 76 5.35 3.44 -9.23
N SER A 77 4.36 4.25 -8.86
CA SER A 77 3.21 3.80 -8.07
C SER A 77 2.42 2.72 -8.81
N LEU A 78 2.22 2.90 -10.12
CA LEU A 78 1.54 1.90 -10.96
C LEU A 78 2.33 0.60 -11.07
N VAL A 79 3.65 0.66 -11.30
CA VAL A 79 4.49 -0.53 -11.39
C VAL A 79 4.52 -1.29 -10.06
N ILE A 80 4.66 -0.58 -8.93
CA ILE A 80 4.63 -1.18 -7.59
C ILE A 80 3.27 -1.84 -7.31
N LEU A 81 2.17 -1.16 -7.63
CA LEU A 81 0.83 -1.70 -7.45
C LEU A 81 0.62 -2.98 -8.27
N LEU A 82 1.00 -2.96 -9.54
CA LEU A 82 0.88 -4.12 -10.43
C LEU A 82 1.75 -5.29 -9.94
N ALA A 83 2.99 -5.02 -9.53
CA ALA A 83 3.88 -6.03 -8.96
C ALA A 83 3.29 -6.66 -7.70
N TRP A 84 2.73 -5.85 -6.79
CA TRP A 84 2.06 -6.35 -5.58
C TRP A 84 0.82 -7.17 -5.89
N VAL A 85 -0.03 -6.72 -6.82
CA VAL A 85 -1.22 -7.46 -7.24
C VAL A 85 -0.84 -8.81 -7.84
N LEU A 86 0.17 -8.85 -8.72
CA LEU A 86 0.69 -10.10 -9.28
C LEU A 86 1.22 -11.03 -8.19
N LEU A 87 2.03 -10.50 -7.27
CA LEU A 87 2.54 -11.29 -6.14
C LEU A 87 1.40 -11.82 -5.27
N GLY A 88 0.37 -11.01 -5.01
CA GLY A 88 -0.82 -11.41 -4.26
C GLY A 88 -1.56 -12.56 -4.93
N PHE A 89 -1.78 -12.51 -6.26
CA PHE A 89 -2.38 -13.61 -6.99
C PHE A 89 -1.54 -14.89 -6.92
N ILE A 90 -0.22 -14.78 -7.16
CA ILE A 90 0.70 -15.91 -7.07
C ILE A 90 0.62 -16.54 -5.67
N TRP A 91 0.68 -15.74 -4.60
CA TRP A 91 0.62 -16.25 -3.24
C TRP A 91 -0.72 -16.92 -2.93
N PHE A 92 -1.82 -16.32 -3.41
CA PHE A 92 -3.17 -16.85 -3.26
C PHE A 92 -3.33 -18.25 -3.88
N PHE A 93 -2.86 -18.42 -5.12
CA PHE A 93 -2.98 -19.70 -5.83
C PHE A 93 -2.03 -20.78 -5.32
N ILE A 94 -0.84 -20.42 -4.84
CA ILE A 94 0.09 -21.38 -4.24
C ILE A 94 -0.40 -21.78 -2.82
N GLY A 95 -1.15 -20.91 -2.14
CA GLY A 95 -1.69 -21.19 -0.82
C GLY A 95 -0.64 -21.18 0.30
N LEU A 96 0.51 -20.52 0.07
CA LEU A 96 1.56 -20.44 1.08
C LEU A 96 1.10 -19.58 2.27
N PRO A 97 1.45 -19.96 3.51
CA PRO A 97 1.22 -19.10 4.66
C PRO A 97 2.03 -17.80 4.49
N LEU A 98 1.41 -16.67 4.82
CA LEU A 98 2.05 -15.36 4.87
C LEU A 98 3.08 -15.24 6.02
N GLY A 99 3.01 -16.17 6.97
CA GLY A 99 3.90 -16.27 8.12
C GLY A 99 3.41 -17.35 9.09
N PRO A 100 4.08 -17.54 10.25
CA PRO A 100 3.63 -18.47 11.27
C PRO A 100 2.19 -18.16 11.71
N GLY A 101 1.28 -19.12 11.55
CA GLY A 101 -0.15 -18.93 11.83
C GLY A 101 -0.88 -17.96 10.89
N GLY A 102 -0.25 -17.55 9.79
CA GLY A 102 -0.79 -16.61 8.80
C GLY A 102 -1.27 -17.30 7.54
N GLN A 103 -2.14 -18.30 7.66
CA GLN A 103 -2.74 -18.97 6.50
C GLN A 103 -3.57 -17.97 5.67
N ILE A 104 -3.90 -18.33 4.43
CA ILE A 104 -4.77 -17.51 3.57
C ILE A 104 -6.24 -17.77 3.91
N PHE A 105 -6.57 -19.05 4.12
CA PHE A 105 -7.90 -19.52 4.46
C PHE A 105 -7.97 -19.91 5.94
N LEU A 106 -9.19 -19.88 6.50
CA LEU A 106 -9.51 -20.36 7.84
C LEU A 106 -9.52 -21.88 7.94
#